data_AF-A0A370TA42-F1
#
_entry.id   AF-A0A370TA42-F1
#
_cell.length_a   1.000
_cell.length_b   1.000
_cell.length_c   1.000
_cell.angle_alpha   90.00
_cell.angle_beta   90.00
_cell.angle_gamma   90.00
#
_symmetry.space_group_name_H-M   'P 1'
#
loop_
_entity.id
_entity.type
_entity.pdbx_description
1 polymer ?
#
loop_
_entity_poly.entity_id
_entity_poly.type
_entity_poly.pdbx_seq_one_letter_code
_entity_poly.pdbx_strand_id
1 'polypeptide(L)'
;MPELSEIMYSRDACVAAVRDYYDFLAKMYIDESRIIEPPEKGWPTLTTDTMEDLGKTDEVISLLAHLPYLSEDSTGDKVEVMPNCTFADWKADSEREVSGDDLKLFTQGVGLTYDSDGEHIDPVPPQVVGLASGHRENEVVLLDTKLGVVYWYECPGEIKYCEYPARDQVDDDPYDYAEENGGDEADAEWRGDSAAWAVADFFEILKDRFRELDFIPISPHVVWNDLPDSNRNADSEEMMEMLRAIYRKHDWPDLEKYRKRECLAAVHKALEERYPNVADWRVGHLNRKTSRPILTSDRRLTYFQLAIECVFLIVSHHPEPYRKLPNPQHLFMNFEEDEEEKRQEGACNIELDNDIISPSSQHEALPGIDDDIDALEALESEEKEFNKDAEIDRILKAFRLDAYAVLDLQPGVPESDIKRCYRTKSLLIHPDKTRNAQAPEAFDRLKKAQTELMDEKHRQRLDEAISDARMLIIRENKWTVDSPELKTQQFAKDWKEKTKLVLIDNEHRRRRQVKAQMQEEGREQKKVDEEVEARKRKREHEQDWESTREQRIGSWRDFQKGGDKKKKKKAKPIG
;
A
#
# COMPACT_ATOMS: atom_id res chain seq x y z
N MET A 1 -4.73 14.31 -2.18
CA MET A 1 -4.48 13.60 -0.92
C MET A 1 -4.62 14.60 0.20
N PRO A 2 -5.43 14.33 1.23
CA PRO A 2 -5.58 15.22 2.37
C PRO A 2 -4.33 15.22 3.25
N GLU A 3 -4.06 16.36 3.89
CA GLU A 3 -3.08 16.45 4.97
C GLU A 3 -3.74 16.09 6.32
N LEU A 4 -2.96 15.62 7.31
CA LEU A 4 -3.38 15.49 8.72
C LEU A 4 -3.86 16.85 9.28
N SER A 5 -3.39 17.96 8.73
CA SER A 5 -3.81 19.32 9.07
C SER A 5 -5.27 19.61 8.69
N GLU A 6 -5.84 18.87 7.73
CA GLU A 6 -7.20 19.01 7.22
C GLU A 6 -8.19 18.02 7.90
N ILE A 7 -7.68 16.96 8.52
CA ILE A 7 -8.48 15.93 9.19
C ILE A 7 -8.71 16.33 10.66
N MET A 8 -9.94 16.17 11.15
CA MET A 8 -10.27 16.37 12.56
C MET A 8 -11.03 15.16 13.11
N TYR A 9 -10.57 14.62 14.23
CA TYR A 9 -11.32 13.59 14.95
C TYR A 9 -12.66 14.12 15.47
N SER A 10 -13.69 13.27 15.36
CA SER A 10 -14.95 13.42 16.07
C SER A 10 -15.48 12.04 16.43
N ARG A 11 -15.61 11.76 17.72
CA ARG A 11 -16.17 10.50 18.25
C ARG A 11 -17.53 10.19 17.63
N ASP A 12 -18.41 11.18 17.58
CA ASP A 12 -19.79 10.99 17.10
C ASP A 12 -19.82 10.71 15.58
N ALA A 13 -18.88 11.29 14.81
CA ALA A 13 -18.70 10.95 13.39
C ALA A 13 -18.08 9.56 13.18
N CYS A 14 -17.14 9.15 14.03
CA CYS A 14 -16.57 7.80 14.03
C CYS A 14 -17.65 6.74 14.33
N VAL A 15 -18.45 6.97 15.38
CA VAL A 15 -19.60 6.12 15.74
C VAL A 15 -20.64 6.06 14.61
N ALA A 16 -20.90 7.18 13.91
CA ALA A 16 -21.77 7.19 12.74
C ALA A 16 -21.20 6.39 11.56
N ALA A 17 -19.90 6.49 11.29
CA ALA A 17 -19.23 5.76 10.19
C ALA A 17 -19.23 4.24 10.43
N VAL A 18 -18.94 3.79 11.66
CA VAL A 18 -19.00 2.36 12.03
C VAL A 18 -20.44 1.84 11.93
N ARG A 19 -21.44 2.61 12.38
CA ARG A 19 -22.85 2.22 12.27
C ARG A 19 -23.31 2.12 10.81
N ASP A 20 -23.03 3.11 9.97
CA ASP A 20 -23.40 3.08 8.55
C ASP A 20 -22.66 1.96 7.79
N TYR A 21 -21.44 1.60 8.22
CA TYR A 21 -20.75 0.41 7.74
C TYR A 21 -21.47 -0.88 8.10
N TYR A 22 -21.85 -1.07 9.36
CA TYR A 22 -22.62 -2.25 9.78
C TYR A 22 -24.01 -2.31 9.13
N ASP A 23 -24.69 -1.18 8.97
CA ASP A 23 -25.95 -1.06 8.23
C ASP A 23 -25.79 -1.47 6.75
N PHE A 24 -24.67 -1.13 6.11
CA PHE A 24 -24.35 -1.59 4.76
C PHE A 24 -24.11 -3.10 4.71
N LEU A 25 -23.27 -3.63 5.61
CA LEU A 25 -23.00 -5.08 5.67
C LEU A 25 -24.26 -5.89 6.01
N ALA A 26 -25.16 -5.34 6.83
CA ALA A 26 -26.48 -5.91 7.12
C ALA A 26 -27.41 -5.89 5.90
N LYS A 27 -27.40 -4.83 5.08
CA LYS A 27 -28.14 -4.82 3.80
C LYS A 27 -27.58 -5.85 2.80
N MET A 28 -26.27 -6.16 2.87
CA MET A 28 -25.60 -7.11 1.97
C MET A 28 -25.69 -8.59 2.40
N TYR A 29 -25.27 -8.96 3.61
CA TYR A 29 -25.20 -10.36 4.07
C TYR A 29 -25.45 -10.59 5.57
N ILE A 30 -24.89 -9.77 6.46
CA ILE A 30 -24.98 -9.96 7.93
C ILE A 30 -26.45 -9.97 8.39
N ASP A 31 -26.84 -10.86 9.30
CA ASP A 31 -28.19 -10.78 9.90
C ASP A 31 -28.30 -9.56 10.82
N GLU A 32 -29.35 -8.75 10.66
CA GLU A 32 -29.55 -7.49 11.41
C GLU A 32 -29.58 -7.71 12.94
N SER A 33 -30.02 -8.90 13.40
CA SER A 33 -30.02 -9.27 14.83
C SER A 33 -28.63 -9.48 15.43
N ARG A 34 -27.57 -9.48 14.61
CA ARG A 34 -26.17 -9.65 15.06
C ARG A 34 -25.59 -8.35 15.60
N ILE A 35 -26.10 -7.19 15.16
CA ILE A 35 -25.64 -5.85 15.56
C ILE A 35 -26.27 -5.50 16.90
N ILE A 36 -25.44 -5.12 17.87
CA ILE A 36 -25.86 -4.65 19.19
C ILE A 36 -25.52 -3.17 19.32
N GLU A 37 -26.56 -2.34 19.48
CA GLU A 37 -26.46 -0.88 19.67
C GLU A 37 -26.23 -0.51 21.15
N PRO A 38 -25.34 0.46 21.46
CA PRO A 38 -25.14 0.97 22.81
C PRO A 38 -26.35 1.75 23.34
N PRO A 39 -26.51 1.84 24.67
CA PRO A 39 -27.37 2.84 25.30
C PRO A 39 -26.97 4.29 24.94
N GLU A 40 -27.89 5.24 25.13
CA GLU A 40 -27.67 6.70 24.91
C GLU A 40 -26.46 7.28 25.67
N LYS A 41 -25.98 6.60 26.72
CA LYS A 41 -24.80 6.99 27.53
C LYS A 41 -23.60 6.06 27.35
N GLY A 42 -23.63 5.23 26.32
CA GLY A 42 -22.66 4.17 26.09
C GLY A 42 -22.84 2.93 26.97
N TRP A 43 -21.97 1.95 26.76
CA TRP A 43 -21.90 0.69 27.46
C TRP A 43 -21.45 0.87 28.93
N PRO A 44 -22.25 0.47 29.93
CA PRO A 44 -21.90 0.68 31.34
C PRO A 44 -20.77 -0.22 31.86
N THR A 45 -20.30 -1.19 31.05
CA THR A 45 -19.11 -2.02 31.34
C THR A 45 -17.81 -1.40 30.82
N LEU A 46 -17.89 -0.42 29.93
CA LEU A 46 -16.74 0.26 29.31
C LEU A 46 -16.56 1.64 29.97
N THR A 47 -15.80 1.69 31.06
CA THR A 47 -15.42 2.92 31.75
C THR A 47 -13.91 3.00 31.89
N THR A 48 -13.39 4.20 32.21
CA THR A 48 -11.98 4.40 32.57
C THR A 48 -11.51 3.43 33.65
N ASP A 49 -12.38 3.17 34.62
CA ASP A 49 -12.09 2.36 35.81
C ASP A 49 -12.10 0.85 35.52
N THR A 50 -12.87 0.38 34.52
CA THR A 50 -12.87 -1.04 34.10
C THR A 50 -11.82 -1.35 33.04
N MET A 51 -11.35 -0.34 32.30
CA MET A 51 -10.39 -0.49 31.21
C MET A 51 -9.02 0.13 31.52
N GLU A 52 -8.73 0.49 32.79
CA GLU A 52 -7.47 1.12 33.24
C GLU A 52 -6.23 0.33 32.78
N ASP A 53 -6.30 -1.00 32.91
CA ASP A 53 -5.25 -1.97 32.56
C ASP A 53 -4.90 -1.97 31.05
N LEU A 54 -5.79 -1.45 30.19
CA LEU A 54 -5.55 -1.32 28.74
C LEU A 54 -4.56 -0.18 28.41
N GLY A 55 -4.36 0.78 29.32
CA GLY A 55 -3.39 1.88 29.15
C GLY A 55 -3.73 2.87 28.03
N LYS A 56 -4.98 2.91 27.56
CA LYS A 56 -5.46 3.84 26.52
C LYS A 56 -6.21 5.04 27.12
N THR A 57 -6.25 6.15 26.39
CA THR A 57 -6.83 7.43 26.86
C THR A 57 -8.33 7.39 27.11
N ASP A 58 -8.82 8.28 27.99
CA ASP A 58 -10.25 8.51 28.26
C ASP A 58 -11.10 8.68 26.99
N GLU A 59 -10.57 9.31 25.94
CA GLU A 59 -11.30 9.50 24.67
C GLU A 59 -11.42 8.19 23.87
N VAL A 60 -10.40 7.33 23.89
CA VAL A 60 -10.49 5.96 23.34
C VAL A 60 -11.57 5.17 24.09
N ILE A 61 -11.54 5.17 25.43
CA ILE A 61 -12.53 4.45 26.23
C ILE A 61 -13.93 5.04 26.04
N SER A 62 -14.06 6.36 25.91
CA SER A 62 -15.31 7.04 25.57
C SER A 62 -15.84 6.62 24.20
N LEU A 63 -14.96 6.50 23.19
CA LEU A 63 -15.33 5.99 21.88
C LEU A 63 -15.85 4.55 21.96
N LEU A 64 -15.07 3.63 22.55
CA LEU A 64 -15.45 2.22 22.68
C LEU A 64 -16.82 2.07 23.37
N ALA A 65 -17.06 2.84 24.44
CA ALA A 65 -18.35 2.85 25.11
C ALA A 65 -19.53 3.22 24.18
N HIS A 66 -19.33 3.98 23.11
CA HIS A 66 -20.38 4.44 22.19
C HIS A 66 -20.39 3.74 20.81
N LEU A 67 -19.57 2.70 20.60
CA LEU A 67 -19.61 1.90 19.38
C LEU A 67 -20.72 0.82 19.41
N PRO A 68 -21.36 0.52 18.27
CA PRO A 68 -22.10 -0.73 18.10
C PRO A 68 -21.13 -1.90 17.93
N TYR A 69 -21.56 -3.11 18.32
CA TYR A 69 -20.74 -4.34 18.24
C TYR A 69 -21.47 -5.48 17.53
N LEU A 70 -20.70 -6.47 17.08
CA LEU A 70 -21.19 -7.65 16.37
C LEU A 70 -21.06 -8.90 17.25
N SER A 71 -22.20 -9.52 17.55
CA SER A 71 -22.29 -10.71 18.41
C SER A 71 -21.67 -11.97 17.79
N GLU A 72 -21.14 -12.84 18.65
CA GLU A 72 -20.94 -14.28 18.38
C GLU A 72 -22.30 -14.99 18.31
N ASP A 73 -22.45 -16.10 17.55
CA ASP A 73 -23.72 -16.85 17.51
C ASP A 73 -23.81 -17.95 18.59
N SER A 74 -24.90 -18.72 18.59
CA SER A 74 -25.11 -19.87 19.50
C SER A 74 -24.09 -21.01 19.33
N THR A 75 -23.26 -20.96 18.30
CA THR A 75 -22.15 -21.89 18.01
C THR A 75 -20.77 -21.28 18.28
N GLY A 76 -20.69 -19.97 18.56
CA GLY A 76 -19.44 -19.24 18.74
C GLY A 76 -18.84 -18.69 17.43
N ASP A 77 -19.55 -18.79 16.31
CA ASP A 77 -19.09 -18.22 15.04
C ASP A 77 -19.19 -16.68 15.13
N LYS A 78 -18.04 -16.01 14.98
CA LYS A 78 -17.93 -14.56 14.78
C LYS A 78 -18.34 -14.18 13.35
N VAL A 79 -18.56 -12.89 13.13
CA VAL A 79 -18.83 -12.31 11.82
C VAL A 79 -17.58 -11.64 11.28
N GLU A 80 -17.07 -12.11 10.15
CA GLU A 80 -16.07 -11.39 9.37
C GLU A 80 -16.69 -10.11 8.78
N VAL A 81 -15.98 -9.00 8.90
CA VAL A 81 -16.39 -7.68 8.35
C VAL A 81 -15.60 -7.29 7.11
N MET A 82 -14.46 -7.94 6.90
CA MET A 82 -13.68 -8.04 5.66
C MET A 82 -12.97 -9.41 5.70
N PRO A 83 -12.39 -9.93 4.60
CA PRO A 83 -11.90 -11.30 4.55
C PRO A 83 -10.92 -11.66 5.69
N ASN A 84 -11.14 -12.80 6.35
CA ASN A 84 -10.36 -13.30 7.49
C ASN A 84 -10.31 -12.36 8.73
N CYS A 85 -11.10 -11.28 8.76
CA CYS A 85 -11.00 -10.24 9.79
C CYS A 85 -12.34 -10.00 10.50
N THR A 86 -12.33 -10.14 11.82
CA THR A 86 -13.46 -9.81 12.70
C THR A 86 -13.15 -8.54 13.49
N PHE A 87 -14.15 -7.70 13.77
CA PHE A 87 -13.97 -6.55 14.65
C PHE A 87 -14.10 -6.93 16.13
N ALA A 88 -13.43 -6.16 16.98
CA ALA A 88 -13.38 -6.36 18.42
C ALA A 88 -14.73 -6.02 19.09
N ASP A 89 -15.37 -7.01 19.72
CA ASP A 89 -16.46 -6.77 20.68
C ASP A 89 -15.85 -6.42 22.04
N TRP A 90 -15.31 -5.21 22.15
CA TRP A 90 -14.71 -4.71 23.40
C TRP A 90 -15.70 -4.76 24.57
N LYS A 91 -17.01 -4.68 24.31
CA LYS A 91 -18.04 -4.84 25.33
C LYS A 91 -18.03 -6.27 25.89
N ALA A 92 -18.01 -7.31 25.04
CA ALA A 92 -17.92 -8.69 25.49
C ALA A 92 -16.54 -9.00 26.12
N ASP A 93 -15.47 -8.43 25.59
CA ASP A 93 -14.11 -8.63 26.11
C ASP A 93 -13.90 -7.96 27.48
N SER A 94 -14.55 -6.82 27.76
CA SER A 94 -14.60 -6.22 29.10
C SER A 94 -15.32 -7.08 30.15
N GLU A 95 -16.22 -7.98 29.73
CA GLU A 95 -16.94 -8.92 30.61
C GLU A 95 -16.18 -10.24 30.81
N ARG A 96 -15.06 -10.46 30.10
CA ARG A 96 -14.30 -11.73 30.08
C ARG A 96 -13.08 -11.76 31.02
N GLU A 97 -12.82 -10.68 31.78
CA GLU A 97 -11.65 -10.52 32.68
C GLU A 97 -10.29 -10.81 31.99
N VAL A 98 -10.14 -10.38 30.73
CA VAL A 98 -8.89 -10.50 29.95
C VAL A 98 -7.94 -9.35 30.31
N SER A 99 -6.62 -9.61 30.37
CA SER A 99 -5.64 -8.57 30.69
C SER A 99 -5.53 -7.51 29.58
N GLY A 100 -5.13 -6.29 29.93
CA GLY A 100 -4.91 -5.23 28.95
C GLY A 100 -3.86 -5.61 27.89
N ASP A 101 -2.79 -6.30 28.30
CA ASP A 101 -1.73 -6.77 27.38
C ASP A 101 -2.21 -7.84 26.40
N ASP A 102 -3.03 -8.81 26.85
CA ASP A 102 -3.63 -9.81 25.96
C ASP A 102 -4.59 -9.14 24.95
N LEU A 103 -5.40 -8.17 25.39
CA LEU A 103 -6.29 -7.42 24.49
C LEU A 103 -5.52 -6.60 23.46
N LYS A 104 -4.40 -5.97 23.83
CA LYS A 104 -3.52 -5.28 22.88
C LYS A 104 -2.90 -6.27 21.88
N LEU A 105 -2.41 -7.42 22.35
CA LEU A 105 -1.88 -8.49 21.50
C LEU A 105 -2.88 -9.00 20.45
N PHE A 106 -4.18 -9.11 20.78
CA PHE A 106 -5.20 -9.59 19.83
C PHE A 106 -5.76 -8.52 18.88
N THR A 107 -5.60 -7.23 19.19
CA THR A 107 -6.26 -6.13 18.48
C THR A 107 -5.31 -5.18 17.75
N GLN A 108 -4.06 -5.05 18.22
CA GLN A 108 -3.11 -4.10 17.66
C GLN A 108 -2.07 -4.73 16.75
N GLY A 109 -1.59 -5.95 17.00
CA GLY A 109 -0.89 -6.82 16.03
C GLY A 109 0.47 -6.36 15.47
N VAL A 110 0.73 -5.05 15.39
CA VAL A 110 2.01 -4.41 15.06
C VAL A 110 3.11 -5.02 15.92
N GLY A 111 4.28 -5.23 15.32
CA GLY A 111 5.40 -5.95 15.92
C GLY A 111 5.72 -5.52 17.35
N LEU A 112 5.21 -6.28 18.32
CA LEU A 112 5.43 -6.03 19.74
C LEU A 112 6.91 -6.32 20.05
N THR A 113 7.66 -5.24 20.22
CA THR A 113 9.12 -5.31 20.39
C THR A 113 9.46 -5.69 21.82
N TYR A 114 10.68 -6.20 21.99
CA TYR A 114 11.28 -6.39 23.31
C TYR A 114 12.45 -5.42 23.42
N ASP A 115 12.59 -4.79 24.58
CA ASP A 115 13.72 -3.92 24.85
C ASP A 115 15.02 -4.72 25.09
N SER A 116 16.10 -4.04 25.46
CA SER A 116 17.39 -4.69 25.73
C SER A 116 17.40 -5.58 26.97
N ASP A 117 16.46 -5.40 27.90
CA ASP A 117 16.35 -6.16 29.15
C ASP A 117 15.30 -7.28 29.05
N GLY A 118 14.48 -7.29 27.99
CA GLY A 118 13.47 -8.29 27.68
C GLY A 118 12.05 -7.90 28.12
N GLU A 119 11.82 -6.65 28.49
CA GLU A 119 10.48 -6.12 28.75
C GLU A 119 9.75 -5.77 27.44
N HIS A 120 8.42 -5.69 27.51
CA HIS A 120 7.53 -5.60 26.36
C HIS A 120 7.26 -4.13 26.01
N ILE A 121 7.67 -3.69 24.82
CA ILE A 121 7.33 -2.37 24.30
C ILE A 121 6.16 -2.52 23.32
N ASP A 122 5.02 -1.94 23.72
CA ASP A 122 3.91 -1.64 22.83
C ASP A 122 4.23 -0.33 22.08
N PRO A 123 4.47 -0.36 20.75
CA PRO A 123 4.78 0.84 19.96
C PRO A 123 3.52 1.63 19.57
N VAL A 124 2.32 1.21 20.01
CA VAL A 124 1.04 1.82 19.62
C VAL A 124 0.57 2.80 20.71
N PRO A 125 0.59 4.13 20.48
CA PRO A 125 0.36 5.11 21.54
C PRO A 125 -1.01 5.03 22.24
N PRO A 126 -1.17 5.63 23.44
CA PRO A 126 -2.42 5.57 24.21
C PRO A 126 -3.68 6.13 23.52
N GLN A 127 -3.53 6.99 22.51
CA GLN A 127 -4.64 7.49 21.68
C GLN A 127 -4.99 6.58 20.48
N VAL A 128 -4.26 5.48 20.29
CA VAL A 128 -4.46 4.55 19.17
C VAL A 128 -5.00 3.22 19.69
N VAL A 129 -6.05 2.70 19.04
CA VAL A 129 -6.76 1.47 19.45
C VAL A 129 -7.03 0.55 18.27
N GLY A 130 -6.98 -0.76 18.49
CA GLY A 130 -7.36 -1.76 17.49
C GLY A 130 -8.88 -1.84 17.30
N LEU A 131 -9.33 -1.81 16.05
CA LEU A 131 -10.72 -2.09 15.66
C LEU A 131 -10.93 -3.58 15.31
N ALA A 132 -9.91 -4.21 14.75
CA ALA A 132 -9.91 -5.64 14.45
C ALA A 132 -9.58 -6.49 15.71
N SER A 133 -9.95 -7.78 15.69
CA SER A 133 -9.68 -8.74 16.77
C SER A 133 -9.48 -10.14 16.21
N GLY A 134 -8.32 -10.74 16.47
CA GLY A 134 -8.06 -12.10 16.02
C GLY A 134 -6.71 -12.70 16.42
N HIS A 135 -6.25 -13.63 15.59
CA HIS A 135 -4.98 -14.34 15.75
C HIS A 135 -4.10 -14.12 14.50
N ARG A 136 -3.04 -14.92 14.33
CA ARG A 136 -1.94 -14.81 13.33
C ARG A 136 -2.28 -14.52 11.85
N GLU A 137 -3.53 -14.52 11.45
CA GLU A 137 -4.01 -14.41 10.06
C GLU A 137 -5.13 -13.36 9.92
N ASN A 138 -5.27 -12.46 10.91
CA ASN A 138 -6.29 -11.41 10.98
C ASN A 138 -5.70 -10.03 10.62
N GLU A 139 -6.38 -9.27 9.78
CA GLU A 139 -6.00 -7.91 9.39
C GLU A 139 -5.79 -6.97 10.60
N VAL A 140 -4.81 -6.06 10.51
CA VAL A 140 -4.53 -5.08 11.57
C VAL A 140 -5.09 -3.72 11.18
N VAL A 141 -6.11 -3.28 11.92
CA VAL A 141 -6.80 -2.00 11.71
C VAL A 141 -6.74 -1.19 13.00
N LEU A 142 -6.01 -0.07 12.97
CA LEU A 142 -5.76 0.82 14.10
C LEU A 142 -6.46 2.17 13.88
N LEU A 143 -7.16 2.68 14.90
CA LEU A 143 -7.79 4.01 14.88
C LEU A 143 -7.06 4.95 15.85
N ASP A 144 -6.56 6.08 15.34
CA ASP A 144 -5.97 7.16 16.13
C ASP A 144 -7.05 8.23 16.46
N THR A 145 -7.41 8.36 17.73
CA THR A 145 -8.43 9.31 18.20
C THR A 145 -7.90 10.72 18.45
N LYS A 146 -6.60 10.97 18.30
CA LYS A 146 -6.03 12.33 18.23
C LYS A 146 -6.13 12.88 16.81
N LEU A 147 -5.84 12.04 15.81
CA LEU A 147 -5.79 12.44 14.41
C LEU A 147 -7.11 12.27 13.66
N GLY A 148 -7.96 11.31 14.04
CA GLY A 148 -9.16 10.96 13.26
C GLY A 148 -8.83 10.11 12.02
N VAL A 149 -7.77 9.31 12.12
CA VAL A 149 -7.21 8.50 11.04
C VAL A 149 -7.31 7.02 11.40
N VAL A 150 -7.74 6.20 10.45
CA VAL A 150 -7.61 4.75 10.50
C VAL A 150 -6.40 4.33 9.66
N TYR A 151 -5.51 3.57 10.29
CA TYR A 151 -4.36 2.92 9.69
C TYR A 151 -4.68 1.44 9.48
N TRP A 152 -4.48 0.96 8.26
CA TRP A 152 -4.48 -0.46 7.92
C TRP A 152 -3.01 -0.90 7.79
N TYR A 153 -2.50 -1.57 8.81
CA TYR A 153 -1.11 -2.05 8.83
C TYR A 153 -0.94 -3.25 7.88
N GLU A 154 0.16 -3.29 7.13
CA GLU A 154 0.41 -4.25 6.03
C GLU A 154 -0.72 -4.33 4.98
N CYS A 155 -1.48 -3.23 4.77
CA CYS A 155 -2.60 -3.16 3.83
C CYS A 155 -2.26 -3.70 2.42
N PRO A 156 -3.11 -4.55 1.81
CA PRO A 156 -2.89 -5.15 0.49
C PRO A 156 -2.48 -4.15 -0.58
N GLY A 157 -1.50 -4.52 -1.41
CA GLY A 157 -0.87 -3.61 -2.39
C GLY A 157 -1.84 -3.08 -3.44
N GLU A 158 -2.88 -3.85 -3.76
CA GLU A 158 -3.96 -3.52 -4.69
C GLU A 158 -4.81 -2.35 -4.17
N ILE A 159 -4.88 -2.18 -2.84
CA ILE A 159 -5.54 -1.07 -2.16
C ILE A 159 -4.53 0.05 -1.87
N LYS A 160 -3.38 -0.27 -1.25
CA LYS A 160 -2.36 0.72 -0.85
C LYS A 160 -1.71 1.46 -2.02
N TYR A 161 -1.63 0.85 -3.21
CA TYR A 161 -1.00 1.42 -4.41
C TYR A 161 -1.96 1.52 -5.62
N CYS A 162 -3.26 1.63 -5.37
CA CYS A 162 -4.27 1.83 -6.43
C CYS A 162 -3.95 3.09 -7.27
N GLU A 163 -3.92 2.99 -8.60
CA GLU A 163 -3.54 4.11 -9.50
C GLU A 163 -4.61 5.23 -9.54
N TYR A 164 -5.88 4.89 -9.29
CA TYR A 164 -7.03 5.81 -9.33
C TYR A 164 -7.97 5.53 -8.13
N PRO A 165 -7.56 5.85 -6.89
CA PRO A 165 -8.34 5.53 -5.71
C PRO A 165 -9.62 6.37 -5.64
N ALA A 166 -10.74 5.75 -5.22
CA ALA A 166 -11.98 6.47 -4.96
C ALA A 166 -11.90 7.38 -3.70
N ARG A 167 -10.89 7.16 -2.87
CA ARG A 167 -10.58 7.90 -1.63
C ARG A 167 -9.06 7.98 -1.45
N ASP A 168 -8.55 9.20 -1.45
CA ASP A 168 -7.13 9.48 -1.26
C ASP A 168 -6.63 9.04 0.12
N GLN A 169 -5.44 8.46 0.19
CA GLN A 169 -4.69 8.30 1.44
C GLN A 169 -4.19 9.66 1.96
N VAL A 170 -3.91 9.72 3.26
CA VAL A 170 -3.17 10.81 3.92
C VAL A 170 -1.78 10.96 3.28
N ASP A 171 -1.33 12.19 2.99
CA ASP A 171 -0.03 12.47 2.33
C ASP A 171 1.14 12.73 3.30
N ASP A 172 0.84 12.93 4.60
CA ASP A 172 1.84 13.21 5.64
C ASP A 172 2.80 12.03 5.87
N ASP A 173 4.06 12.36 6.11
CA ASP A 173 5.10 11.38 6.40
C ASP A 173 5.16 11.06 7.90
N PRO A 174 5.06 9.77 8.29
CA PRO A 174 5.11 9.38 9.69
C PRO A 174 6.40 9.73 10.44
N TYR A 175 7.55 9.79 9.77
CA TYR A 175 8.82 10.15 10.42
C TYR A 175 8.92 11.66 10.68
N ASP A 176 8.39 12.48 9.78
CA ASP A 176 8.30 13.93 10.01
C ASP A 176 7.30 14.22 11.13
N TYR A 177 6.11 13.58 11.09
CA TYR A 177 5.11 13.67 12.16
C TYR A 177 5.69 13.24 13.52
N ALA A 178 6.46 12.15 13.58
CA ALA A 178 7.09 11.67 14.80
C ALA A 178 8.17 12.65 15.33
N GLU A 179 9.06 13.19 14.48
CA GLU A 179 10.06 14.18 14.94
C GLU A 179 9.39 15.48 15.44
N GLU A 180 8.26 15.90 14.87
CA GLU A 180 7.51 17.06 15.35
C GLU A 180 6.72 16.80 16.65
N ASN A 181 6.15 15.60 16.81
CA ASN A 181 5.25 15.28 17.93
C ASN A 181 5.95 14.58 19.11
N GLY A 182 7.23 14.22 18.97
CA GLY A 182 7.97 13.47 19.98
C GLY A 182 7.62 11.97 20.02
N GLY A 183 7.19 11.40 18.88
CA GLY A 183 7.09 9.96 18.71
C GLY A 183 8.47 9.30 18.59
N ASP A 184 8.52 7.99 18.78
CA ASP A 184 9.74 7.20 18.56
C ASP A 184 9.80 6.61 17.14
N GLU A 185 10.90 5.91 16.83
CA GLU A 185 11.15 5.33 15.52
C GLU A 185 10.17 4.19 15.18
N ALA A 186 9.60 3.52 16.19
CA ALA A 186 8.62 2.45 15.99
C ALA A 186 7.22 3.00 15.70
N ASP A 187 6.79 4.09 16.37
CA ASP A 187 5.53 4.79 16.03
C ASP A 187 5.56 5.36 14.60
N ALA A 188 6.73 5.73 14.10
CA ALA A 188 6.92 6.12 12.70
C ALA A 188 6.93 4.91 11.74
N GLU A 189 7.63 3.82 12.08
CA GLU A 189 7.76 2.63 11.25
C GLU A 189 6.41 1.97 10.96
N TRP A 190 5.60 1.66 11.99
CA TRP A 190 4.32 0.97 11.76
C TRP A 190 3.31 1.84 11.01
N ARG A 191 3.34 3.17 11.20
CA ARG A 191 2.52 4.11 10.43
C ARG A 191 2.97 4.19 8.96
N GLY A 192 4.26 4.04 8.66
CA GLY A 192 4.79 4.02 7.29
C GLY A 192 4.44 2.74 6.52
N ASP A 193 4.48 1.59 7.20
CA ASP A 193 4.04 0.32 6.62
C ASP A 193 2.51 0.20 6.54
N SER A 194 1.77 1.02 7.28
CA SER A 194 0.32 1.17 7.12
C SER A 194 -0.11 1.94 5.86
N ALA A 195 -1.35 1.73 5.43
CA ALA A 195 -2.11 2.66 4.58
C ALA A 195 -3.07 3.47 5.47
N ALA A 196 -3.25 4.78 5.21
CA ALA A 196 -3.89 5.70 6.15
C ALA A 196 -4.99 6.55 5.51
N TRP A 197 -6.16 6.65 6.17
CA TRP A 197 -7.32 7.42 5.72
C TRP A 197 -8.08 8.08 6.88
N ALA A 198 -8.81 9.15 6.61
CA ALA A 198 -9.81 9.67 7.56
C ALA A 198 -10.88 8.60 7.87
N VAL A 199 -11.40 8.55 9.10
CA VAL A 199 -12.28 7.45 9.57
C VAL A 199 -13.44 7.12 8.61
N ALA A 200 -14.13 8.14 8.10
CA ALA A 200 -15.28 7.95 7.22
C ALA A 200 -14.88 7.35 5.85
N ASP A 201 -13.72 7.76 5.32
CA ASP A 201 -13.25 7.32 4.01
C ASP A 201 -12.69 5.90 4.04
N PHE A 202 -12.06 5.49 5.14
CA PHE A 202 -11.70 4.08 5.38
C PHE A 202 -12.92 3.15 5.26
N PHE A 203 -14.05 3.53 5.87
CA PHE A 203 -15.27 2.73 5.78
C PHE A 203 -15.94 2.77 4.40
N GLU A 204 -15.78 3.84 3.61
CA GLU A 204 -16.20 3.82 2.20
C GLU A 204 -15.30 2.92 1.33
N ILE A 205 -13.98 2.87 1.56
CA ILE A 205 -13.06 1.98 0.84
C ILE A 205 -13.43 0.51 1.02
N LEU A 206 -13.77 0.11 2.25
CA LEU A 206 -14.26 -1.25 2.52
C LEU A 206 -15.57 -1.51 1.77
N LYS A 207 -16.54 -0.57 1.81
CA LYS A 207 -17.81 -0.70 1.05
C LYS A 207 -17.56 -0.79 -0.46
N ASP A 208 -16.58 -0.07 -1.00
CA ASP A 208 -16.23 -0.11 -2.43
C ASP A 208 -15.75 -1.52 -2.85
N ARG A 209 -14.86 -2.16 -2.08
CA ARG A 209 -14.47 -3.56 -2.35
C ARG A 209 -15.66 -4.53 -2.34
N PHE A 210 -16.65 -4.32 -1.47
CA PHE A 210 -17.91 -5.08 -1.51
C PHE A 210 -18.80 -4.72 -2.73
N ARG A 211 -18.92 -3.45 -3.12
CA ARG A 211 -19.70 -2.97 -4.29
C ARG A 211 -19.14 -3.54 -5.61
N GLU A 212 -17.81 -3.59 -5.71
CA GLU A 212 -17.04 -4.16 -6.83
C GLU A 212 -17.08 -5.69 -6.86
N LEU A 213 -17.30 -6.32 -5.69
CA LEU A 213 -17.22 -7.76 -5.40
C LEU A 213 -15.79 -8.30 -5.35
N ASP A 214 -14.83 -7.49 -4.91
CA ASP A 214 -13.50 -7.95 -4.53
C ASP A 214 -13.49 -8.54 -3.11
N PHE A 215 -14.46 -8.13 -2.27
CA PHE A 215 -14.85 -8.84 -1.06
C PHE A 215 -16.21 -9.51 -1.28
N ILE A 216 -16.25 -10.85 -1.25
CA ILE A 216 -17.44 -11.63 -1.62
C ILE A 216 -17.95 -12.43 -0.41
N PRO A 217 -19.07 -12.06 0.21
CA PRO A 217 -19.68 -12.88 1.27
C PRO A 217 -20.14 -14.23 0.72
N ILE A 218 -19.63 -15.31 1.31
CA ILE A 218 -20.00 -16.70 0.95
C ILE A 218 -20.97 -17.34 1.96
N SER A 219 -21.12 -16.71 3.13
CA SER A 219 -22.15 -17.03 4.13
C SER A 219 -22.68 -15.73 4.77
N PRO A 220 -23.64 -15.79 5.72
CA PRO A 220 -24.03 -14.64 6.53
C PRO A 220 -22.92 -14.07 7.46
N HIS A 221 -21.72 -14.67 7.48
CA HIS A 221 -20.67 -14.35 8.44
C HIS A 221 -19.22 -14.60 7.97
N VAL A 222 -19.00 -15.08 6.74
CA VAL A 222 -17.67 -15.34 6.14
C VAL A 222 -17.56 -14.64 4.79
N VAL A 223 -16.44 -13.95 4.57
CA VAL A 223 -16.16 -13.13 3.39
C VAL A 223 -14.90 -13.63 2.69
N TRP A 224 -15.04 -14.01 1.43
CA TRP A 224 -13.92 -14.44 0.60
C TRP A 224 -13.15 -13.24 0.03
N ASN A 225 -11.82 -13.34 0.00
CA ASN A 225 -10.95 -12.36 -0.65
C ASN A 225 -10.79 -12.66 -2.14
N ASP A 226 -11.26 -11.75 -2.98
CA ASP A 226 -11.13 -11.78 -4.44
C ASP A 226 -10.34 -10.56 -4.98
N LEU A 227 -9.48 -9.95 -4.16
CA LEU A 227 -8.43 -9.04 -4.65
C LEU A 227 -7.46 -9.78 -5.59
N PRO A 228 -7.02 -9.19 -6.72
CA PRO A 228 -6.13 -9.85 -7.66
C PRO A 228 -4.82 -10.35 -7.03
N ASP A 229 -4.53 -11.65 -7.15
CA ASP A 229 -3.26 -12.26 -6.75
C ASP A 229 -2.61 -12.91 -7.98
N SER A 230 -1.32 -12.61 -8.16
CA SER A 230 -0.37 -13.25 -9.07
C SER A 230 -0.35 -14.79 -9.07
N ASN A 231 -0.78 -15.44 -7.99
CA ASN A 231 -0.61 -16.87 -7.73
C ASN A 231 -1.94 -17.67 -7.72
N ARG A 232 -3.00 -17.12 -8.32
CA ARG A 232 -4.30 -17.80 -8.47
C ARG A 232 -4.22 -19.06 -9.33
N ASN A 233 -5.07 -20.03 -9.02
CA ASN A 233 -5.36 -21.18 -9.89
C ASN A 233 -6.71 -21.00 -10.60
N ALA A 234 -6.91 -21.74 -11.70
CA ALA A 234 -8.12 -21.63 -12.52
C ALA A 234 -9.40 -22.05 -11.78
N ASP A 235 -9.32 -23.06 -10.89
CA ASP A 235 -10.46 -23.55 -10.12
C ASP A 235 -11.06 -22.44 -9.22
N SER A 236 -10.21 -21.58 -8.66
CA SER A 236 -10.61 -20.39 -7.91
C SER A 236 -11.19 -19.30 -8.83
N GLU A 237 -10.60 -19.06 -9.99
CA GLU A 237 -11.10 -18.05 -10.95
C GLU A 237 -12.51 -18.40 -11.45
N GLU A 238 -12.78 -19.68 -11.77
CA GLU A 238 -14.13 -20.16 -12.09
C GLU A 238 -15.12 -20.02 -10.92
N MET A 239 -14.67 -20.19 -9.66
CA MET A 239 -15.52 -19.94 -8.50
C MET A 239 -15.89 -18.46 -8.39
N MET A 240 -14.91 -17.56 -8.55
CA MET A 240 -15.13 -16.13 -8.33
C MET A 240 -16.06 -15.53 -9.39
N GLU A 241 -15.88 -15.85 -10.67
CA GLU A 241 -16.82 -15.42 -11.72
C GLU A 241 -18.23 -16.00 -11.49
N MET A 242 -18.34 -17.26 -11.02
CA MET A 242 -19.62 -17.87 -10.65
C MET A 242 -20.30 -17.11 -9.50
N LEU A 243 -19.56 -16.72 -8.46
CA LEU A 243 -20.09 -15.95 -7.34
C LEU A 243 -20.47 -14.52 -7.77
N ARG A 244 -19.60 -13.82 -8.51
CA ARG A 244 -19.88 -12.48 -9.04
C ARG A 244 -21.14 -12.50 -9.93
N ALA A 245 -21.30 -13.51 -10.79
CA ALA A 245 -22.50 -13.69 -11.61
C ALA A 245 -23.78 -13.92 -10.78
N ILE A 246 -23.72 -14.62 -9.64
CA ILE A 246 -24.87 -14.74 -8.72
C ILE A 246 -25.23 -13.37 -8.12
N TYR A 247 -24.26 -12.65 -7.55
CA TYR A 247 -24.52 -11.34 -6.95
C TYR A 247 -25.12 -10.33 -7.95
N ARG A 248 -24.55 -10.24 -9.17
CA ARG A 248 -25.10 -9.36 -10.23
C ARG A 248 -26.51 -9.79 -10.67
N LYS A 249 -26.80 -11.11 -10.74
CA LYS A 249 -28.15 -11.65 -11.04
C LYS A 249 -29.20 -11.36 -9.96
N HIS A 250 -28.78 -11.16 -8.71
CA HIS A 250 -29.66 -10.73 -7.62
C HIS A 250 -29.62 -9.20 -7.38
N ASP A 251 -29.21 -8.44 -8.40
CA ASP A 251 -29.22 -6.98 -8.51
C ASP A 251 -28.18 -6.22 -7.64
N TRP A 252 -27.07 -6.86 -7.26
CA TRP A 252 -25.95 -6.18 -6.60
C TRP A 252 -25.21 -5.21 -7.56
N PRO A 253 -24.96 -3.94 -7.20
CA PRO A 253 -24.93 -3.36 -5.84
C PRO A 253 -26.10 -2.41 -5.55
N ASP A 254 -27.23 -2.56 -6.25
CA ASP A 254 -28.39 -1.70 -6.10
C ASP A 254 -29.17 -2.06 -4.83
N LEU A 255 -28.86 -1.38 -3.73
CA LEU A 255 -29.41 -1.66 -2.39
C LEU A 255 -30.96 -1.55 -2.31
N GLU A 256 -31.62 -0.90 -3.28
CA GLU A 256 -33.09 -0.86 -3.35
C GLU A 256 -33.69 -2.11 -4.03
N LYS A 257 -32.92 -2.80 -4.87
CA LYS A 257 -33.37 -3.97 -5.67
C LYS A 257 -32.75 -5.29 -5.21
N TYR A 258 -31.63 -5.23 -4.49
CA TYR A 258 -30.81 -6.38 -4.13
C TYR A 258 -31.54 -7.40 -3.26
N ARG A 259 -31.67 -8.64 -3.75
CA ARG A 259 -32.42 -9.71 -3.07
C ARG A 259 -31.54 -10.58 -2.17
N LYS A 260 -30.96 -9.97 -1.12
CA LYS A 260 -30.12 -10.59 -0.07
C LYS A 260 -30.43 -12.08 0.21
N ARG A 261 -31.66 -12.39 0.64
CA ARG A 261 -32.05 -13.75 1.05
C ARG A 261 -32.04 -14.76 -0.10
N GLU A 262 -32.36 -14.34 -1.32
CA GLU A 262 -32.27 -15.20 -2.51
C GLU A 262 -30.80 -15.37 -2.94
N CYS A 263 -30.02 -14.29 -2.89
CA CYS A 263 -28.62 -14.27 -3.27
C CYS A 263 -27.79 -15.24 -2.40
N LEU A 264 -27.87 -15.11 -1.07
CA LEU A 264 -27.16 -16.00 -0.15
C LEU A 264 -27.60 -17.46 -0.29
N ALA A 265 -28.89 -17.73 -0.53
CA ALA A 265 -29.38 -19.08 -0.78
C ALA A 265 -28.86 -19.66 -2.11
N ALA A 266 -28.71 -18.83 -3.15
CA ALA A 266 -28.11 -19.23 -4.41
C ALA A 266 -26.59 -19.46 -4.29
N VAL A 267 -25.87 -18.61 -3.54
CA VAL A 267 -24.44 -18.78 -3.22
C VAL A 267 -24.19 -20.07 -2.45
N HIS A 268 -24.88 -20.28 -1.33
CA HIS A 268 -24.76 -21.50 -0.51
C HIS A 268 -24.97 -22.76 -1.36
N LYS A 269 -26.06 -22.79 -2.14
CA LYS A 269 -26.37 -23.90 -3.03
C LYS A 269 -25.28 -24.14 -4.08
N ALA A 270 -24.78 -23.08 -4.73
CA ALA A 270 -23.77 -23.22 -5.77
C ALA A 270 -22.41 -23.70 -5.22
N LEU A 271 -22.07 -23.29 -3.99
CA LEU A 271 -20.90 -23.79 -3.27
C LEU A 271 -21.09 -25.26 -2.85
N GLU A 272 -22.26 -25.66 -2.34
CA GLU A 272 -22.56 -27.08 -2.06
C GLU A 272 -22.49 -27.98 -3.31
N GLU A 273 -23.05 -27.53 -4.44
CA GLU A 273 -23.12 -28.32 -5.68
C GLU A 273 -21.77 -28.45 -6.41
N ARG A 274 -20.84 -27.48 -6.26
CA ARG A 274 -19.59 -27.43 -7.04
C ARG A 274 -18.31 -27.47 -6.20
N TYR A 275 -18.32 -26.85 -5.02
CA TYR A 275 -17.15 -26.63 -4.17
C TYR A 275 -17.43 -27.02 -2.70
N PRO A 276 -17.86 -28.26 -2.41
CA PRO A 276 -18.31 -28.66 -1.07
C PRO A 276 -17.24 -28.50 0.02
N ASN A 277 -15.95 -28.55 -0.35
CA ASN A 277 -14.82 -28.27 0.55
C ASN A 277 -14.76 -26.82 1.08
N VAL A 278 -15.46 -25.88 0.43
CA VAL A 278 -15.58 -24.47 0.84
C VAL A 278 -16.95 -24.21 1.48
N ALA A 279 -17.99 -24.95 1.09
CA ALA A 279 -19.29 -24.92 1.77
C ALA A 279 -19.22 -25.44 3.22
N ASP A 280 -18.41 -26.47 3.49
CA ASP A 280 -18.23 -27.03 4.84
C ASP A 280 -17.18 -26.26 5.68
N TRP A 281 -17.41 -24.96 5.87
CA TRP A 281 -16.48 -24.05 6.58
C TRP A 281 -16.12 -24.54 7.99
N ARG A 282 -17.05 -25.24 8.66
CA ARG A 282 -16.93 -25.72 10.04
C ARG A 282 -15.90 -26.82 10.25
N VAL A 283 -15.59 -27.61 9.22
CA VAL A 283 -14.62 -28.72 9.34
C VAL A 283 -13.20 -28.29 9.00
N GLY A 284 -13.02 -27.35 8.07
CA GLY A 284 -11.71 -26.93 7.57
C GLY A 284 -10.82 -26.24 8.61
N HIS A 285 -11.38 -25.28 9.35
CA HIS A 285 -10.59 -24.39 10.20
C HIS A 285 -10.07 -25.06 11.49
N LEU A 286 -10.79 -26.06 12.02
CA LEU A 286 -10.35 -26.88 13.16
C LEU A 286 -9.33 -27.95 12.72
N ASN A 287 -9.66 -28.80 11.74
CA ASN A 287 -8.84 -29.98 11.44
C ASN A 287 -7.48 -29.70 10.77
N ARG A 288 -7.24 -28.49 10.24
CA ARG A 288 -5.87 -28.07 9.83
C ARG A 288 -5.01 -27.55 10.99
N LYS A 289 -5.60 -27.20 12.14
CA LYS A 289 -4.91 -26.56 13.27
C LYS A 289 -4.80 -27.46 14.52
N THR A 290 -5.57 -28.55 14.63
CA THR A 290 -5.52 -29.51 15.76
C THR A 290 -4.38 -30.54 15.67
N SER A 291 -3.11 -30.10 15.79
CA SER A 291 -1.98 -31.00 16.11
C SER A 291 -0.78 -30.29 16.79
N ARG A 292 -1.07 -29.51 17.83
CA ARG A 292 -0.17 -29.24 18.97
C ARG A 292 -1.03 -28.96 20.23
N PRO A 293 -0.57 -29.28 21.45
CA PRO A 293 -1.40 -29.14 22.65
C PRO A 293 -1.54 -27.68 23.08
N ILE A 294 -2.66 -27.37 23.75
CA ILE A 294 -2.83 -26.15 24.54
C ILE A 294 -1.72 -26.11 25.60
N LEU A 295 -0.87 -25.08 25.56
CA LEU A 295 0.16 -24.86 26.58
C LEU A 295 -0.45 -24.11 27.76
N THR A 296 -0.79 -24.86 28.82
CA THR A 296 -1.09 -24.27 30.12
C THR A 296 0.18 -23.64 30.74
N SER A 297 -0.01 -22.73 31.69
CA SER A 297 1.02 -21.78 32.19
C SER A 297 2.35 -22.41 32.69
N ASP A 298 2.37 -23.69 33.01
CA ASP A 298 3.44 -24.38 33.75
C ASP A 298 4.59 -24.94 32.85
N ARG A 299 4.83 -24.35 31.66
CA ARG A 299 5.92 -24.76 30.74
C ARG A 299 6.75 -23.65 30.09
N ARG A 300 6.63 -22.39 30.56
CA ARG A 300 7.44 -21.26 30.06
C ARG A 300 8.96 -21.52 30.13
N LEU A 301 9.43 -22.39 31.03
CA LEU A 301 10.86 -22.68 31.27
C LEU A 301 11.53 -23.74 30.37
N THR A 302 10.82 -24.46 29.48
CA THR A 302 11.44 -25.57 28.70
C THR A 302 11.71 -25.28 27.21
N TYR A 303 11.09 -24.26 26.62
CA TYR A 303 11.33 -23.94 25.19
C TYR A 303 12.62 -23.15 24.97
N PHE A 304 13.00 -22.26 25.90
CA PHE A 304 14.26 -21.50 25.84
C PHE A 304 15.51 -22.39 25.85
N GLN A 305 15.51 -23.45 26.67
CA GLN A 305 16.67 -24.35 26.80
C GLN A 305 17.00 -25.05 25.47
N LEU A 306 15.98 -25.53 24.75
CA LEU A 306 16.14 -26.21 23.46
C LEU A 306 16.59 -25.26 22.34
N ALA A 307 16.12 -24.00 22.35
CA ALA A 307 16.57 -22.99 21.38
C ALA A 307 18.09 -22.73 21.51
N ILE A 308 18.58 -22.60 22.74
CA ILE A 308 20.00 -22.39 23.05
C ILE A 308 20.84 -23.61 22.64
N GLU A 309 20.38 -24.83 22.95
CA GLU A 309 21.09 -26.06 22.55
C GLU A 309 21.15 -26.26 21.03
N CYS A 310 20.09 -25.91 20.28
CA CYS A 310 20.10 -25.95 18.82
C CYS A 310 21.13 -24.98 18.20
N VAL A 311 21.28 -23.77 18.73
CA VAL A 311 22.31 -22.82 18.26
C VAL A 311 23.72 -23.36 18.57
N PHE A 312 23.93 -23.95 19.75
CA PHE A 312 25.23 -24.52 20.14
C PHE A 312 25.64 -25.73 19.27
N LEU A 313 24.68 -26.55 18.85
CA LEU A 313 24.92 -27.71 17.98
C LEU A 313 25.34 -27.29 16.56
N ILE A 314 24.72 -26.24 16.00
CA ILE A 314 25.01 -25.73 14.66
C ILE A 314 26.43 -25.15 14.56
N VAL A 315 26.91 -24.48 15.62
CA VAL A 315 28.27 -23.89 15.67
C VAL A 315 29.37 -24.95 15.84
N SER A 316 29.04 -26.16 16.29
CA SER A 316 30.02 -27.15 16.77
C SER A 316 30.53 -28.16 15.71
N HIS A 317 30.00 -28.17 14.48
CA HIS A 317 30.33 -29.19 13.46
C HIS A 317 30.56 -28.63 12.05
N HIS A 318 31.74 -28.05 11.79
CA HIS A 318 32.62 -28.31 10.62
C HIS A 318 33.78 -27.28 10.57
N PRO A 319 35.07 -27.70 10.46
CA PRO A 319 36.21 -26.79 10.51
C PRO A 319 36.84 -26.42 9.14
N GLU A 320 37.52 -25.26 9.14
CA GLU A 320 38.51 -24.79 8.14
C GLU A 320 38.00 -24.37 6.72
N PRO A 321 38.71 -23.46 6.00
CA PRO A 321 38.02 -22.28 5.47
C PRO A 321 38.19 -22.02 3.97
N TYR A 322 37.28 -21.23 3.40
CA TYR A 322 37.38 -20.74 2.02
C TYR A 322 38.08 -19.37 1.90
N ARG A 323 38.90 -19.25 0.85
CA ARG A 323 39.77 -18.10 0.57
C ARG A 323 39.04 -17.00 -0.20
N LYS A 324 39.50 -15.76 -0.02
CA LYS A 324 39.15 -14.62 -0.88
C LYS A 324 39.59 -14.88 -2.33
N LEU A 325 38.69 -14.67 -3.30
CA LEU A 325 38.98 -14.43 -4.71
C LEU A 325 38.04 -13.32 -5.25
N PRO A 326 38.35 -12.66 -6.39
CA PRO A 326 38.11 -11.22 -6.52
C PRO A 326 36.96 -10.78 -7.45
N ASN A 327 36.73 -9.46 -7.41
CA ASN A 327 35.85 -8.66 -8.26
C ASN A 327 36.06 -8.89 -9.79
N PRO A 328 35.01 -9.20 -10.58
CA PRO A 328 35.10 -9.34 -12.02
C PRO A 328 34.84 -8.01 -12.77
N GLN A 329 35.93 -7.29 -13.08
CA GLN A 329 35.98 -6.45 -14.29
C GLN A 329 36.77 -7.20 -15.37
N HIS A 330 36.52 -6.86 -16.65
CA HIS A 330 37.01 -7.51 -17.87
C HIS A 330 36.58 -8.97 -18.10
N LEU A 331 35.63 -9.15 -19.03
CA LEU A 331 35.81 -10.10 -20.13
C LEU A 331 35.00 -9.65 -21.36
N PHE A 332 35.67 -8.94 -22.26
CA PHE A 332 35.22 -8.52 -23.60
C PHE A 332 36.37 -8.80 -24.57
N MET A 333 36.05 -8.88 -25.87
CA MET A 333 36.95 -9.09 -27.02
C MET A 333 37.50 -10.53 -27.19
N ASN A 334 36.95 -11.24 -28.18
CA ASN A 334 37.63 -11.71 -29.39
C ASN A 334 36.87 -12.90 -30.01
N PHE A 335 36.41 -12.81 -31.26
CA PHE A 335 36.69 -13.81 -32.29
C PHE A 335 36.31 -13.33 -33.71
N GLU A 336 37.35 -13.04 -34.49
CA GLU A 336 37.37 -12.50 -35.86
C GLU A 336 38.64 -13.07 -36.56
N GLU A 337 38.71 -13.48 -37.83
CA GLU A 337 37.71 -13.87 -38.87
C GLU A 337 37.90 -15.40 -39.19
N ASP A 338 37.62 -16.08 -40.33
CA ASP A 338 37.19 -15.85 -41.72
C ASP A 338 36.40 -17.09 -42.24
N GLU A 339 35.45 -16.93 -43.21
CA GLU A 339 35.29 -17.71 -44.48
C GLU A 339 33.88 -17.63 -45.12
N GLU A 340 33.81 -17.85 -46.44
CA GLU A 340 32.77 -17.30 -47.33
C GLU A 340 31.85 -18.33 -48.05
N GLU A 341 30.92 -17.79 -48.85
CA GLU A 341 30.15 -18.42 -49.94
C GLU A 341 29.22 -19.63 -49.66
N LYS A 342 27.91 -19.32 -49.54
CA LYS A 342 26.93 -19.86 -50.50
C LYS A 342 25.68 -18.98 -50.64
N ARG A 343 25.14 -18.93 -51.86
CA ARG A 343 24.08 -18.00 -52.28
C ARG A 343 22.70 -18.67 -52.36
N GLN A 344 21.70 -17.77 -52.40
CA GLN A 344 20.47 -17.84 -53.20
C GLN A 344 19.24 -18.56 -52.65
N GLU A 345 18.10 -18.00 -53.09
CA GLU A 345 16.72 -18.49 -53.06
C GLU A 345 16.03 -18.56 -51.68
N GLY A 346 14.94 -17.80 -51.44
CA GLY A 346 14.33 -16.81 -52.33
C GLY A 346 13.26 -15.95 -51.68
N ALA A 347 13.06 -14.73 -52.21
CA ALA A 347 11.97 -13.83 -51.87
C ALA A 347 10.92 -13.88 -52.99
N CYS A 348 9.65 -14.07 -52.63
CA CYS A 348 8.54 -14.09 -53.60
C CYS A 348 7.96 -12.67 -53.75
N ASN A 349 8.49 -11.90 -54.68
CA ASN A 349 7.77 -10.73 -55.20
C ASN A 349 6.70 -11.21 -56.18
N ILE A 350 5.45 -10.84 -55.97
CA ILE A 350 4.40 -10.96 -56.98
C ILE A 350 4.37 -9.65 -57.76
N GLU A 351 5.09 -9.62 -58.87
CA GLU A 351 4.89 -8.60 -59.90
C GLU A 351 3.61 -8.95 -60.67
N LEU A 352 2.73 -7.96 -60.89
CA LEU A 352 1.52 -8.11 -61.71
C LEU A 352 1.75 -7.42 -63.06
N ASP A 353 1.70 -8.22 -64.12
CA ASP A 353 1.91 -7.74 -65.49
C ASP A 353 0.85 -6.70 -65.91
N ASN A 354 1.31 -5.65 -66.59
CA ASN A 354 0.47 -4.59 -67.16
C ASN A 354 0.60 -4.64 -68.69
N ASP A 355 -0.37 -5.28 -69.37
CA ASP A 355 -0.31 -5.42 -70.83
C ASP A 355 -1.62 -5.02 -71.54
N ILE A 356 -1.60 -3.77 -72.04
CA ILE A 356 -2.21 -3.27 -73.28
C ILE A 356 -3.69 -3.65 -73.57
N ILE A 357 -4.59 -2.68 -73.33
CA ILE A 357 -5.61 -2.27 -74.33
C ILE A 357 -5.56 -0.74 -74.47
N SER A 358 -5.61 -0.23 -75.71
CA SER A 358 -5.61 1.21 -76.03
C SER A 358 -7.01 1.71 -76.41
N PRO A 359 -7.28 3.03 -76.34
CA PRO A 359 -8.63 3.55 -76.12
C PRO A 359 -9.55 3.52 -77.35
N SER A 360 -10.86 3.38 -77.10
CA SER A 360 -11.90 3.65 -78.09
C SER A 360 -13.21 4.11 -77.44
N SER A 361 -13.44 5.42 -77.47
CA SER A 361 -14.73 6.07 -77.72
C SER A 361 -16.01 5.37 -77.23
N GLN A 362 -16.42 5.65 -75.99
CA GLN A 362 -17.69 6.36 -75.71
C GLN A 362 -17.76 6.80 -74.25
N HIS A 363 -18.35 7.97 -74.01
CA HIS A 363 -18.44 8.60 -72.69
C HIS A 363 -19.92 8.68 -72.29
N GLU A 364 -20.46 7.60 -71.72
CA GLU A 364 -21.74 7.63 -71.03
C GLU A 364 -21.47 7.58 -69.53
N ALA A 365 -21.91 8.62 -68.81
CA ALA A 365 -21.70 8.74 -67.37
C ALA A 365 -22.76 7.92 -66.62
N LEU A 366 -22.31 6.92 -65.86
CA LEU A 366 -23.14 6.20 -64.91
C LEU A 366 -23.24 7.03 -63.61
N PRO A 367 -24.44 7.48 -63.20
CA PRO A 367 -24.60 8.18 -61.93
C PRO A 367 -24.49 7.21 -60.75
N GLY A 368 -23.76 7.61 -59.70
CA GLY A 368 -23.59 6.83 -58.45
C GLY A 368 -22.15 6.42 -58.12
N ILE A 369 -21.19 6.55 -59.06
CA ILE A 369 -19.79 6.19 -58.79
C ILE A 369 -19.13 7.20 -57.83
N ASP A 370 -19.48 8.48 -57.93
CA ASP A 370 -18.94 9.52 -57.05
C ASP A 370 -19.42 9.33 -55.60
N ASP A 371 -20.67 8.92 -55.39
CA ASP A 371 -21.24 8.62 -54.06
C ASP A 371 -20.52 7.46 -53.36
N ASP A 372 -20.15 6.41 -54.10
CA ASP A 372 -19.37 5.27 -53.57
C ASP A 372 -17.92 5.66 -53.23
N ILE A 373 -17.32 6.60 -53.96
CA ILE A 373 -15.96 7.11 -53.71
C ILE A 373 -15.94 8.02 -52.46
N ASP A 374 -16.88 8.96 -52.35
CA ASP A 374 -17.02 9.83 -51.19
C ASP A 374 -17.27 9.01 -49.90
N ALA A 375 -18.04 7.92 -49.99
CA ALA A 375 -18.27 6.99 -48.88
C ALA A 375 -16.99 6.24 -48.45
N LEU A 376 -16.14 5.85 -49.40
CA LEU A 376 -14.85 5.21 -49.11
C LEU A 376 -13.85 6.18 -48.49
N GLU A 377 -13.75 7.42 -48.99
CA GLU A 377 -12.86 8.44 -48.38
C GLU A 377 -13.32 8.84 -46.96
N ALA A 378 -14.64 8.87 -46.71
CA ALA A 378 -15.18 9.06 -45.37
C ALA A 378 -14.79 7.93 -44.41
N LEU A 379 -14.96 6.67 -44.80
CA LEU A 379 -14.57 5.51 -43.99
C LEU A 379 -13.05 5.47 -43.73
N GLU A 380 -12.23 5.77 -44.75
CA GLU A 380 -10.78 5.92 -44.58
C GLU A 380 -10.42 7.04 -43.60
N SER A 381 -11.19 8.14 -43.56
CA SER A 381 -10.99 9.24 -42.61
C SER A 381 -11.34 8.84 -41.18
N GLU A 382 -12.45 8.10 -40.99
CA GLU A 382 -12.86 7.57 -39.69
C GLU A 382 -11.87 6.53 -39.15
N GLU A 383 -11.36 5.61 -40.00
CA GLU A 383 -10.29 4.68 -39.62
C GLU A 383 -9.01 5.43 -39.19
N LYS A 384 -8.65 6.50 -39.90
CA LYS A 384 -7.49 7.35 -39.56
C LYS A 384 -7.70 8.17 -38.29
N GLU A 385 -8.93 8.36 -37.81
CA GLU A 385 -9.20 8.98 -36.51
C GLU A 385 -9.26 7.94 -35.39
N PHE A 386 -9.92 6.80 -35.60
CA PHE A 386 -9.93 5.67 -34.66
C PHE A 386 -8.51 5.21 -34.30
N ASN A 387 -7.61 5.10 -35.29
CA ASN A 387 -6.20 4.73 -35.06
C ASN A 387 -5.40 5.79 -34.26
N LYS A 388 -5.78 7.07 -34.30
CA LYS A 388 -5.16 8.10 -33.44
C LYS A 388 -5.66 7.97 -32.01
N ASP A 389 -6.96 7.76 -31.84
CA ASP A 389 -7.60 7.67 -30.54
C ASP A 389 -7.18 6.40 -29.78
N ALA A 390 -7.06 5.27 -30.47
CA ALA A 390 -6.50 4.04 -29.91
C ALA A 390 -5.04 4.21 -29.44
N GLU A 391 -4.21 4.99 -30.16
CA GLU A 391 -2.83 5.29 -29.76
C GLU A 391 -2.78 6.28 -28.58
N ILE A 392 -3.66 7.30 -28.54
CA ILE A 392 -3.82 8.21 -27.39
C ILE A 392 -4.20 7.41 -26.14
N ASP A 393 -5.21 6.55 -26.24
CA ASP A 393 -5.64 5.66 -25.15
C ASP A 393 -4.50 4.76 -24.67
N ARG A 394 -3.73 4.17 -25.60
CA ARG A 394 -2.57 3.33 -25.28
C ARG A 394 -1.50 4.13 -24.52
N ILE A 395 -1.18 5.36 -24.95
CA ILE A 395 -0.19 6.23 -24.30
C ILE A 395 -0.63 6.60 -22.87
N LEU A 396 -1.91 6.89 -22.67
CA LEU A 396 -2.45 7.28 -21.37
C LEU A 396 -2.58 6.09 -20.40
N LYS A 397 -2.79 4.88 -20.92
CA LYS A 397 -2.84 3.62 -20.14
C LYS A 397 -1.47 2.95 -19.93
N ALA A 398 -0.42 3.41 -20.62
CA ALA A 398 0.95 2.91 -20.43
C ALA A 398 1.56 3.46 -19.13
N PHE A 399 2.17 2.60 -18.32
CA PHE A 399 2.59 2.93 -16.95
C PHE A 399 3.55 4.14 -16.88
N ARG A 400 3.29 5.10 -15.97
CA ARG A 400 3.96 6.42 -15.95
C ARG A 400 5.48 6.39 -15.67
N LEU A 401 6.01 5.30 -15.12
CA LEU A 401 7.45 5.11 -14.88
C LEU A 401 8.15 4.24 -15.94
N ASP A 402 7.40 3.64 -16.88
CA ASP A 402 7.96 2.84 -17.98
C ASP A 402 7.93 3.65 -19.28
N ALA A 403 9.03 4.37 -19.54
CA ALA A 403 9.20 5.17 -20.74
C ALA A 403 9.27 4.30 -22.03
N TYR A 404 9.63 3.02 -21.94
CA TYR A 404 9.59 2.11 -23.10
C TYR A 404 8.15 1.71 -23.43
N ALA A 405 7.31 1.39 -22.43
CA ALA A 405 5.89 1.12 -22.65
C ALA A 405 5.14 2.35 -23.20
N VAL A 406 5.45 3.56 -22.72
CA VAL A 406 4.87 4.80 -23.26
C VAL A 406 5.20 4.97 -24.75
N LEU A 407 6.45 4.71 -25.17
CA LEU A 407 6.89 4.79 -26.57
C LEU A 407 6.60 3.53 -27.41
N ASP A 408 6.08 2.47 -26.81
CA ASP A 408 5.84 1.15 -27.44
C ASP A 408 7.12 0.53 -28.03
N LEU A 409 8.17 0.52 -27.21
CA LEU A 409 9.50 0.00 -27.54
C LEU A 409 9.88 -1.16 -26.61
N GLN A 410 10.98 -1.84 -26.95
CA GLN A 410 11.63 -2.82 -26.08
C GLN A 410 12.92 -2.25 -25.49
N PRO A 411 13.39 -2.76 -24.33
CA PRO A 411 14.71 -2.44 -23.79
C PRO A 411 15.84 -2.63 -24.81
N GLY A 412 16.92 -1.86 -24.66
CA GLY A 412 18.14 -2.01 -25.48
C GLY A 412 18.06 -1.52 -26.95
N VAL A 413 16.95 -0.93 -27.41
CA VAL A 413 16.88 -0.32 -28.76
C VAL A 413 17.83 0.88 -28.92
N PRO A 414 18.43 1.13 -30.10
CA PRO A 414 19.33 2.26 -30.30
C PRO A 414 18.59 3.61 -30.20
N GLU A 415 19.28 4.67 -29.77
CA GLU A 415 18.70 6.03 -29.68
C GLU A 415 18.04 6.49 -30.99
N SER A 416 18.58 6.07 -32.14
CA SER A 416 18.05 6.40 -33.46
C SER A 416 16.57 6.04 -33.58
N ASP A 417 16.16 4.97 -32.91
CA ASP A 417 14.86 4.35 -33.06
C ASP A 417 13.89 4.83 -31.97
N ILE A 418 14.39 5.20 -30.78
CA ILE A 418 13.67 6.07 -29.84
C ILE A 418 13.32 7.40 -30.51
N LYS A 419 14.32 8.06 -31.12
CA LYS A 419 14.14 9.30 -31.91
C LYS A 419 13.27 9.10 -33.15
N ARG A 420 13.19 7.90 -33.73
CA ARG A 420 12.31 7.56 -34.86
C ARG A 420 10.87 7.39 -34.38
N CYS A 421 10.65 6.53 -33.39
CA CYS A 421 9.33 6.20 -32.85
C CYS A 421 8.63 7.44 -32.29
N TYR A 422 9.33 8.26 -31.51
CA TYR A 422 8.78 9.54 -31.02
C TYR A 422 8.32 10.43 -32.16
N ARG A 423 9.13 10.64 -33.22
CA ARG A 423 8.74 11.45 -34.39
C ARG A 423 7.51 10.90 -35.11
N THR A 424 7.39 9.58 -35.24
CA THR A 424 6.21 8.95 -35.87
C THR A 424 4.96 9.14 -35.00
N LYS A 425 5.01 8.75 -33.71
CA LYS A 425 3.86 8.81 -32.79
C LYS A 425 3.44 10.26 -32.49
N SER A 426 4.38 11.19 -32.26
CA SER A 426 4.07 12.61 -32.05
C SER A 426 3.47 13.32 -33.27
N LEU A 427 3.74 12.85 -34.50
CA LEU A 427 3.09 13.36 -35.71
C LEU A 427 1.69 12.78 -35.96
N LEU A 428 1.43 11.55 -35.48
CA LEU A 428 0.13 10.88 -35.52
C LEU A 428 -0.84 11.52 -34.53
N ILE A 429 -0.44 11.65 -33.26
CA ILE A 429 -1.27 12.17 -32.17
C ILE A 429 -1.06 13.66 -31.87
N HIS A 430 -0.58 14.43 -32.86
CA HIS A 430 -0.38 15.88 -32.68
C HIS A 430 -1.73 16.57 -32.42
N PRO A 431 -1.87 17.44 -31.40
CA PRO A 431 -3.16 18.02 -31.03
C PRO A 431 -3.86 18.75 -32.19
N ASP A 432 -3.12 19.53 -32.99
CA ASP A 432 -3.64 20.22 -34.19
C ASP A 432 -4.16 19.27 -35.32
N LYS A 433 -3.99 17.95 -35.18
CA LYS A 433 -4.34 16.92 -36.19
C LYS A 433 -5.31 15.85 -35.69
N THR A 434 -5.80 15.99 -34.46
CA THR A 434 -6.68 15.04 -33.76
C THR A 434 -7.93 15.77 -33.28
N ARG A 435 -9.11 15.12 -33.30
CA ARG A 435 -10.34 15.69 -32.73
C ARG A 435 -10.46 15.47 -31.21
N ASN A 436 -9.57 14.67 -30.63
CA ASN A 436 -9.61 14.18 -29.26
C ASN A 436 -8.99 15.17 -28.26
N ALA A 437 -9.76 15.48 -27.20
CA ALA A 437 -9.38 16.44 -26.18
C ALA A 437 -8.15 16.04 -25.33
N GLN A 438 -7.82 14.74 -25.25
CA GLN A 438 -6.69 14.23 -24.45
C GLN A 438 -5.36 14.14 -25.23
N ALA A 439 -5.36 14.45 -26.54
CA ALA A 439 -4.15 14.46 -27.35
C ALA A 439 -2.99 15.32 -26.78
N PRO A 440 -3.21 16.51 -26.15
CA PRO A 440 -2.13 17.27 -25.52
C PRO A 440 -1.43 16.52 -24.38
N GLU A 441 -2.17 15.83 -23.50
CA GLU A 441 -1.56 15.06 -22.40
C GLU A 441 -0.75 13.88 -22.94
N ALA A 442 -1.31 13.14 -23.91
CA ALA A 442 -0.61 12.03 -24.54
C ALA A 442 0.67 12.49 -25.27
N PHE A 443 0.63 13.67 -25.92
CA PHE A 443 1.79 14.26 -26.58
C PHE A 443 2.91 14.64 -25.60
N ASP A 444 2.59 15.31 -24.50
CA ASP A 444 3.60 15.64 -23.48
C ASP A 444 4.11 14.38 -22.75
N ARG A 445 3.29 13.34 -22.60
CA ARG A 445 3.69 12.03 -22.05
C ARG A 445 4.69 11.30 -22.97
N LEU A 446 4.46 11.28 -24.28
CA LEU A 446 5.45 10.79 -25.26
C LEU A 446 6.78 11.56 -25.22
N LYS A 447 6.70 12.90 -25.11
CA LYS A 447 7.85 13.81 -25.10
C LYS A 447 8.65 13.68 -23.80
N LYS A 448 7.99 13.46 -22.67
CA LYS A 448 8.63 13.11 -21.40
C LYS A 448 9.37 11.78 -21.51
N ALA A 449 8.69 10.72 -21.97
CA ALA A 449 9.30 9.40 -22.15
C ALA A 449 10.50 9.42 -23.12
N GLN A 450 10.42 10.20 -24.21
CA GLN A 450 11.57 10.40 -25.10
C GLN A 450 12.73 11.09 -24.39
N THR A 451 12.46 12.06 -23.52
CA THR A 451 13.50 12.77 -22.74
C THR A 451 14.14 11.83 -21.71
N GLU A 452 13.35 10.99 -21.05
CA GLU A 452 13.80 10.01 -20.05
C GLU A 452 14.63 8.87 -20.67
N LEU A 453 14.26 8.33 -21.83
CA LEU A 453 15.09 7.35 -22.58
C LEU A 453 16.34 7.96 -23.25
N MET A 454 16.48 9.28 -23.24
CA MET A 454 17.64 10.01 -23.77
C MET A 454 18.63 10.46 -22.69
N ASP A 455 18.31 10.28 -21.40
CA ASP A 455 19.29 10.41 -20.31
C ASP A 455 19.89 9.04 -20.00
N GLU A 456 21.17 8.86 -20.33
CA GLU A 456 21.88 7.57 -20.17
C GLU A 456 21.75 6.99 -18.75
N LYS A 457 21.79 7.84 -17.71
CA LYS A 457 21.71 7.40 -16.32
C LYS A 457 20.30 6.97 -15.93
N HIS A 458 19.25 7.64 -16.40
CA HIS A 458 17.85 7.22 -16.23
C HIS A 458 17.59 5.93 -17.01
N ARG A 459 18.00 5.91 -18.28
CA ARG A 459 17.87 4.77 -19.17
C ARG A 459 18.50 3.51 -18.59
N GLN A 460 19.75 3.58 -18.13
CA GLN A 460 20.43 2.44 -17.50
C GLN A 460 19.62 1.86 -16.33
N ARG A 461 19.10 2.71 -15.43
CA ARG A 461 18.29 2.26 -14.29
C ARG A 461 16.96 1.62 -14.69
N LEU A 462 16.36 2.07 -15.79
CA LEU A 462 15.15 1.48 -16.36
C LEU A 462 15.46 0.12 -17.02
N ASP A 463 16.54 0.03 -17.81
CA ASP A 463 17.02 -1.23 -18.40
C ASP A 463 17.40 -2.27 -17.31
N GLU A 464 18.03 -1.83 -16.20
CA GLU A 464 18.33 -2.64 -15.01
C GLU A 464 17.05 -3.15 -14.33
N ALA A 465 16.09 -2.26 -14.02
CA ALA A 465 14.83 -2.64 -13.37
C ALA A 465 14.00 -3.64 -14.20
N ILE A 466 13.97 -3.48 -15.53
CA ILE A 466 13.26 -4.40 -16.44
C ILE A 466 13.99 -5.75 -16.52
N SER A 467 15.33 -5.76 -16.45
CA SER A 467 16.13 -6.99 -16.35
C SER A 467 15.88 -7.72 -15.02
N ASP A 468 15.85 -7.02 -13.90
CA ASP A 468 15.57 -7.60 -12.58
C ASP A 468 14.16 -8.22 -12.51
N ALA A 469 13.14 -7.53 -13.04
CA ALA A 469 11.80 -8.08 -13.17
C ALA A 469 11.78 -9.40 -13.98
N ARG A 470 12.62 -9.51 -15.02
CA ARG A 470 12.80 -10.74 -15.80
C ARG A 470 13.43 -11.86 -14.96
N MET A 471 14.44 -11.54 -14.16
CA MET A 471 15.15 -12.51 -13.32
C MET A 471 14.30 -13.00 -12.14
N LEU A 472 13.41 -12.15 -11.59
CA LEU A 472 12.48 -12.54 -10.53
C LEU A 472 11.51 -13.63 -11.00
N ILE A 473 10.85 -13.46 -12.15
CA ILE A 473 9.92 -14.48 -12.70
C ILE A 473 10.65 -15.80 -12.97
N ILE A 474 11.87 -15.74 -13.54
CA ILE A 474 12.69 -16.93 -13.78
C ILE A 474 13.02 -17.66 -12.47
N ARG A 475 13.33 -16.93 -11.40
CA ARG A 475 13.58 -17.50 -10.06
C ARG A 475 12.32 -18.10 -9.44
N GLU A 476 11.19 -17.39 -9.50
CA GLU A 476 9.91 -17.78 -8.91
C GLU A 476 9.39 -19.08 -9.55
N ASN A 477 9.38 -19.14 -10.88
CA ASN A 477 8.96 -20.31 -11.64
C ASN A 477 10.06 -21.39 -11.78
N LYS A 478 11.27 -21.14 -11.25
CA LYS A 478 12.45 -22.03 -11.27
C LYS A 478 12.87 -22.44 -12.69
N TRP A 479 12.70 -21.53 -13.64
CA TRP A 479 13.08 -21.68 -15.04
C TRP A 479 14.57 -21.42 -15.27
N THR A 480 15.05 -21.68 -16.49
CA THR A 480 16.40 -21.29 -16.95
C THR A 480 16.30 -20.18 -18.01
N VAL A 481 17.41 -19.57 -18.40
CA VAL A 481 17.43 -18.48 -19.40
C VAL A 481 16.98 -18.96 -20.80
N ASP A 482 17.07 -20.26 -21.07
CA ASP A 482 16.72 -20.90 -22.34
C ASP A 482 15.30 -21.51 -22.35
N SER A 483 14.54 -21.39 -21.25
CA SER A 483 13.20 -21.98 -21.11
C SER A 483 12.25 -21.53 -22.24
N PRO A 484 11.55 -22.45 -22.94
CA PRO A 484 10.64 -22.08 -24.03
C PRO A 484 9.46 -21.22 -23.55
N GLU A 485 9.11 -21.31 -22.26
CA GLU A 485 8.08 -20.49 -21.60
C GLU A 485 8.36 -18.98 -21.75
N LEU A 486 9.64 -18.59 -21.77
CA LEU A 486 10.10 -17.20 -21.91
C LEU A 486 9.83 -16.59 -23.30
N LYS A 487 9.31 -17.38 -24.25
CA LYS A 487 8.93 -16.95 -25.60
C LYS A 487 7.40 -16.90 -25.80
N THR A 488 6.64 -17.18 -24.74
CA THR A 488 5.16 -17.17 -24.79
C THR A 488 4.61 -15.74 -24.67
N GLN A 489 3.41 -15.52 -25.22
CA GLN A 489 2.68 -14.26 -25.00
C GLN A 489 2.28 -14.06 -23.54
N GLN A 490 2.13 -15.13 -22.75
CA GLN A 490 1.81 -15.02 -21.33
C GLN A 490 3.00 -14.45 -20.55
N PHE A 491 4.20 -14.99 -20.74
CA PHE A 491 5.42 -14.42 -20.14
C PHE A 491 5.62 -12.94 -20.51
N ALA A 492 5.26 -12.54 -21.74
CA ALA A 492 5.32 -11.13 -22.16
C ALA A 492 4.28 -10.21 -21.47
N LYS A 493 3.22 -10.76 -20.87
CA LYS A 493 2.32 -10.03 -19.95
C LYS A 493 2.89 -10.05 -18.53
N ASP A 494 3.25 -11.22 -18.02
CA ASP A 494 3.74 -11.42 -16.65
C ASP A 494 4.97 -10.54 -16.39
N TRP A 495 5.89 -10.46 -17.35
CA TRP A 495 7.09 -9.62 -17.30
C TRP A 495 6.78 -8.11 -17.34
N LYS A 496 5.76 -7.68 -18.08
CA LYS A 496 5.29 -6.27 -18.03
C LYS A 496 4.69 -5.93 -16.68
N GLU A 497 3.92 -6.84 -16.07
CA GLU A 497 3.32 -6.59 -14.76
C GLU A 497 4.37 -6.56 -13.65
N LYS A 498 5.28 -7.55 -13.64
CA LYS A 498 6.43 -7.56 -12.72
C LYS A 498 7.34 -6.34 -12.90
N THR A 499 7.48 -5.83 -14.12
CA THR A 499 8.21 -4.59 -14.42
C THR A 499 7.57 -3.39 -13.72
N LYS A 500 6.24 -3.23 -13.73
CA LYS A 500 5.57 -2.16 -12.96
C LYS A 500 5.91 -2.28 -11.48
N LEU A 501 5.75 -3.46 -10.89
CA LEU A 501 5.99 -3.71 -9.47
C LEU A 501 7.43 -3.38 -9.04
N VAL A 502 8.43 -3.78 -9.84
CA VAL A 502 9.85 -3.45 -9.58
C VAL A 502 10.12 -1.94 -9.74
N LEU A 503 9.49 -1.27 -10.70
CA LEU A 503 9.61 0.18 -10.86
C LEU A 503 8.93 0.96 -9.72
N ILE A 504 7.81 0.45 -9.18
CA ILE A 504 7.13 1.00 -8.01
C ILE A 504 8.04 0.90 -6.78
N ASP A 505 8.51 -0.30 -6.39
CA ASP A 505 9.41 -0.43 -5.23
C ASP A 505 10.70 0.39 -5.40
N ASN A 506 11.32 0.39 -6.58
CA ASN A 506 12.51 1.20 -6.82
C ASN A 506 12.25 2.72 -6.67
N GLU A 507 11.08 3.22 -7.06
CA GLU A 507 10.70 4.62 -6.85
C GLU A 507 10.38 4.92 -5.37
N HIS A 508 9.66 4.04 -4.67
CA HIS A 508 9.44 4.19 -3.22
C HIS A 508 10.76 4.12 -2.42
N ARG A 509 11.67 3.21 -2.79
CA ARG A 509 13.02 3.09 -2.23
C ARG A 509 13.85 4.34 -2.51
N ARG A 510 13.80 4.89 -3.73
CA ARG A 510 14.48 6.14 -4.10
C ARG A 510 13.93 7.33 -3.32
N ARG A 511 12.61 7.43 -3.14
CA ARG A 511 11.97 8.49 -2.31
C ARG A 511 12.44 8.41 -0.87
N ARG A 512 12.38 7.23 -0.24
CA ARG A 512 12.89 6.99 1.11
C ARG A 512 14.36 7.39 1.25
N GLN A 513 15.23 6.98 0.31
CA GLN A 513 16.66 7.33 0.32
C GLN A 513 16.92 8.83 0.19
N VAL A 514 16.25 9.53 -0.73
CA VAL A 514 16.41 10.99 -0.90
C VAL A 514 15.91 11.74 0.34
N LYS A 515 14.80 11.29 0.93
CA LYS A 515 14.26 11.90 2.16
C LYS A 515 15.18 11.69 3.36
N ALA A 516 15.66 10.46 3.58
CA ALA A 516 16.60 10.16 4.64
C ALA A 516 17.90 10.99 4.53
N GLN A 517 18.44 11.17 3.32
CA GLN A 517 19.58 12.07 3.09
C GLN A 517 19.24 13.53 3.45
N MET A 518 18.08 14.04 3.02
CA MET A 518 17.67 15.42 3.32
C MET A 518 17.42 15.64 4.83
N GLN A 519 16.89 14.64 5.53
CA GLN A 519 16.74 14.63 6.99
C GLN A 519 18.11 14.55 7.70
N GLU A 520 19.07 13.77 7.20
CA GLU A 520 20.44 13.71 7.74
C GLU A 520 21.17 15.05 7.57
N GLU A 521 21.13 15.64 6.37
CA GLU A 521 21.68 16.98 6.09
C GLU A 521 21.02 18.06 6.97
N GLY A 522 19.70 17.98 7.18
CA GLY A 522 18.97 18.86 8.11
C GLY A 522 19.39 18.67 9.58
N ARG A 523 19.60 17.42 10.02
CA ARG A 523 20.08 17.08 11.37
C ARG A 523 21.53 17.51 11.60
N GLU A 524 22.39 17.49 10.57
CA GLU A 524 23.73 18.08 10.65
C GLU A 524 23.68 19.61 10.75
N GLN A 525 22.88 20.28 9.90
CA GLN A 525 22.72 21.74 9.91
C GLN A 525 22.20 22.24 11.27
N LYS A 526 21.17 21.58 11.83
CA LYS A 526 20.61 21.87 13.16
C LYS A 526 21.66 21.76 14.28
N LYS A 527 22.50 20.73 14.26
CA LYS A 527 23.63 20.58 15.21
C LYS A 527 24.67 21.69 15.07
N VAL A 528 24.98 22.11 13.84
CA VAL A 528 25.91 23.21 13.56
C VAL A 528 25.35 24.54 14.09
N ASP A 529 24.08 24.84 13.84
CA ASP A 529 23.44 26.07 14.31
C ASP A 529 23.27 26.10 15.83
N GLU A 530 22.92 24.98 16.46
CA GLU A 530 22.91 24.83 17.91
C GLU A 530 24.30 25.06 18.53
N GLU A 531 25.38 24.56 17.91
CA GLU A 531 26.74 24.82 18.39
C GLU A 531 27.16 26.29 18.20
N VAL A 532 26.77 26.91 17.08
CA VAL A 532 27.00 28.34 16.82
C VAL A 532 26.28 29.21 17.85
N GLU A 533 25.02 28.92 18.16
CA GLU A 533 24.24 29.62 19.19
C GLU A 533 24.69 29.30 20.61
N ALA A 534 25.17 28.10 20.91
CA ALA A 534 25.82 27.79 22.19
C ALA A 534 27.14 28.59 22.35
N ARG A 535 27.96 28.65 21.30
CA ARG A 535 29.18 29.47 21.24
C ARG A 535 28.85 30.96 21.35
N LYS A 536 27.71 31.43 20.82
CA LYS A 536 27.23 32.82 20.92
C LYS A 536 26.76 33.15 22.34
N ARG A 537 25.81 32.39 22.90
CA ARG A 537 25.34 32.52 24.30
C ARG A 537 26.48 32.50 25.31
N LYS A 538 27.50 31.64 25.11
CA LYS A 538 28.69 31.60 25.97
C LYS A 538 29.50 32.91 25.91
N ARG A 539 29.71 33.46 24.71
CA ARG A 539 30.43 34.74 24.51
C ARG A 539 29.65 35.93 25.09
N GLU A 540 28.33 35.93 24.94
CA GLU A 540 27.45 36.95 25.52
C GLU A 540 27.48 36.90 27.06
N HIS A 541 27.31 35.72 27.66
CA HIS A 541 27.44 35.52 29.11
C HIS A 541 28.83 35.91 29.64
N GLU A 542 29.91 35.64 28.92
CA GLU A 542 31.27 36.03 29.31
C GLU A 542 31.48 37.55 29.23
N GLN A 543 30.88 38.23 28.24
CA GLN A 543 30.86 39.69 28.15
C GLN A 543 30.03 40.34 29.27
N ASP A 544 28.85 39.81 29.58
CA ASP A 544 28.01 40.29 30.69
C ASP A 544 28.65 40.03 32.06
N TRP A 545 29.37 38.91 32.20
CA TRP A 545 30.16 38.62 33.40
C TRP A 545 31.30 39.63 33.58
N GLU A 546 32.05 39.99 32.54
CA GLU A 546 33.10 41.00 32.66
C GLU A 546 32.56 42.43 32.75
N SER A 547 31.46 42.78 32.08
CA SER A 547 30.87 44.13 32.16
C SER A 547 30.33 44.45 33.57
N THR A 548 29.71 43.47 34.23
CA THR A 548 29.21 43.61 35.61
C THR A 548 30.28 43.38 36.68
N ARG A 549 31.54 43.11 36.29
CA ARG A 549 32.66 42.81 37.20
C ARG A 549 32.93 43.90 38.24
N GLU A 550 33.03 45.17 37.84
CA GLU A 550 33.26 46.26 38.79
C GLU A 550 32.07 46.47 39.75
N GLN A 551 30.83 46.19 39.30
CA GLN A 551 29.67 46.22 40.19
C GLN A 551 29.72 45.09 41.23
N ARG A 552 30.12 43.87 40.84
CA ARG A 552 30.35 42.75 41.77
C ARG A 552 31.50 43.05 42.74
N ILE A 553 32.60 43.63 42.27
CA ILE A 553 33.74 44.06 43.11
C ILE A 553 33.33 45.16 44.09
N GLY A 554 32.51 46.14 43.66
CA GLY A 554 31.94 47.17 44.53
C GLY A 554 31.06 46.57 45.62
N SER A 555 30.09 45.74 45.24
CA SER A 555 29.20 45.02 46.17
C SER A 555 29.96 44.17 47.18
N TRP A 556 31.00 43.45 46.74
CA TRP A 556 31.87 42.65 47.63
C TRP A 556 32.70 43.52 48.59
N ARG A 557 33.27 44.63 48.11
CA ARG A 557 33.98 45.62 48.96
C ARG A 557 33.05 46.23 50.00
N ASP A 558 31.79 46.47 49.66
CA ASP A 558 30.81 47.05 50.59
C ASP A 558 30.21 46.02 51.56
N PHE A 559 30.08 44.75 51.14
CA PHE A 559 29.83 43.63 52.04
C PHE A 559 30.97 43.46 53.07
N GLN A 560 32.24 43.54 52.62
CA GLN A 560 33.40 43.47 53.51
C GLN A 560 33.45 44.64 54.53
N LYS A 561 33.06 45.86 54.11
CA LYS A 561 32.87 47.01 55.02
C LYS A 561 31.60 46.89 55.89
N GLY A 562 30.66 46.06 55.48
CA GLY A 562 29.34 45.88 56.11
C GLY A 562 29.34 45.01 57.38
N GLY A 563 30.46 44.37 57.70
CA GLY A 563 30.59 43.45 58.85
C GLY A 563 30.30 44.05 60.23
N ASP A 564 30.21 45.39 60.37
CA ASP A 564 29.96 46.05 61.65
C ASP A 564 28.91 47.18 61.56
N LYS A 565 27.62 46.82 61.69
CA LYS A 565 26.54 47.79 61.98
C LYS A 565 25.29 47.20 62.66
N LYS A 566 25.30 47.29 63.99
CA LYS A 566 24.15 47.42 64.92
C LYS A 566 22.89 46.56 64.66
N LYS A 567 22.65 45.62 65.59
CA LYS A 567 21.33 45.00 65.86
C LYS A 567 20.21 46.07 65.89
N LYS A 568 19.26 46.02 64.95
CA LYS A 568 17.97 46.74 65.09
C LYS A 568 17.22 46.17 66.30
N LYS A 569 16.61 47.04 67.12
CA LYS A 569 15.74 46.62 68.22
C LYS A 569 14.51 45.91 67.65
N LYS A 570 14.08 44.80 68.28
CA LYS A 570 12.75 44.22 68.02
C LYS A 570 11.68 45.26 68.35
N ALA A 571 10.70 45.43 67.46
CA ALA A 571 9.45 46.10 67.82
C ALA A 571 8.68 45.24 68.85
N LYS A 572 7.87 45.87 69.70
CA LYS A 572 6.91 45.14 70.54
C LYS A 572 5.69 44.76 69.69
N PRO A 573 5.04 43.60 69.96
CA PRO A 573 3.67 43.41 69.48
C PRO A 573 2.75 44.43 70.16
N ILE A 574 1.75 44.89 69.40
CA ILE A 574 0.53 45.50 69.94
C ILE A 574 -0.45 44.34 70.19
N GLY A 575 -1.25 44.46 71.25
CA GLY A 575 -2.38 43.57 71.57
C GLY A 575 -3.67 44.37 71.67
#